data_AF-A0ABD5W737-F1
#
_entry.id   AF-A0ABD5W737-F1
#
_cell.length_a   1.000
_cell.length_b   1.000
_cell.length_c   1.000
_cell.angle_alpha   90.00
_cell.angle_beta   90.00
_cell.angle_gamma   90.00
#
_symmetry.space_group_name_H-M   'P 1'
#
loop_
_entity.id
_entity.type
_entity.pdbx_description
1 polymer ?
#
loop_
_entity_poly.entity_id
_entity_poly.type
_entity_poly.pdbx_seq_one_letter_code
_entity_poly.pdbx_strand_id
1 'polypeptide(L)'
;MTGVDPDPEEPPYALTIASSDSGGGAGIQADLKTMTRFGVYGGSVVVATTAQNTAGVRSTHVLPAEAIRAQYEAVVDDAVPGAVKTGMLATTEGVRTVHDCLRSFDGPVVVDPVTVATSGDRLLEAAAIDAYRDLVAEATLVTPNADETAELVGERPDSPSARRRAADRFFEWGADAVLFKGGHVAAEPDTVTDVLAVDDGSEPTAFAADRVDTRATHGSGCTLSSAIAAGLARGDPLAVAVERGIEFVHAAIARPAAVGTHGSVNHLVERPGDGGRR
;
A
#
# COMPACT_ATOMS: atom_id res chain seq x y z
N MET A 1 32.21 -31.60 16.41
CA MET A 1 31.47 -30.39 16.01
C MET A 1 30.33 -30.24 17.00
N THR A 2 30.48 -29.34 17.97
CA THR A 2 29.38 -28.94 18.86
C THR A 2 28.44 -28.07 18.03
N GLY A 3 27.47 -28.70 17.38
CA GLY A 3 26.43 -28.00 16.64
C GLY A 3 25.53 -27.30 17.64
N VAL A 4 25.80 -26.03 17.90
CA VAL A 4 24.82 -25.13 18.51
C VAL A 4 23.90 -24.77 17.36
N ASP A 5 22.67 -25.29 17.39
CA ASP A 5 21.61 -24.77 16.54
C ASP A 5 21.45 -23.29 16.92
N PRO A 6 21.60 -22.33 15.98
CA PRO A 6 21.45 -20.93 16.33
C PRO A 6 20.03 -20.69 16.84
N ASP A 7 19.88 -19.94 17.94
CA ASP A 7 18.56 -19.53 18.42
C ASP A 7 17.89 -18.68 17.33
N PRO A 8 16.68 -19.06 16.87
CA PRO A 8 15.98 -18.32 15.84
C PRO A 8 15.54 -16.95 16.37
N GLU A 9 15.73 -15.90 15.56
CA GLU A 9 15.14 -14.59 15.82
C GLU A 9 13.66 -14.59 15.42
N GLU A 10 12.82 -13.88 16.18
CA GLU A 10 11.38 -13.71 15.91
C GLU A 10 11.10 -12.28 15.39
N PRO A 11 11.37 -11.99 14.10
CA PRO A 11 11.08 -10.68 13.56
C PRO A 11 9.57 -10.44 13.46
N PRO A 12 9.11 -9.17 13.52
CA PRO A 12 7.75 -8.81 13.15
C PRO A 12 7.42 -9.29 11.74
N TYR A 13 6.16 -9.70 11.51
CA TYR A 13 5.71 -10.28 10.24
C TYR A 13 4.61 -9.43 9.60
N ALA A 14 4.73 -9.12 8.31
CA ALA A 14 3.68 -8.48 7.52
C ALA A 14 3.41 -9.24 6.22
N LEU A 15 2.16 -9.25 5.80
CA LEU A 15 1.70 -9.94 4.58
C LEU A 15 1.23 -8.92 3.54
N THR A 16 1.73 -9.01 2.31
CA THR A 16 1.12 -8.31 1.17
C THR A 16 0.18 -9.23 0.40
N ILE A 17 -0.96 -8.70 -0.04
CA ILE A 17 -1.88 -9.35 -0.97
C ILE A 17 -2.00 -8.44 -2.20
N ALA A 18 -1.26 -8.75 -3.26
CA ALA A 18 -1.15 -7.87 -4.41
C ALA A 18 -0.71 -8.62 -5.68
N SER A 19 -0.72 -7.90 -6.79
CA SER A 19 -0.15 -8.37 -8.05
C SER A 19 1.37 -8.22 -8.10
N SER A 20 2.03 -9.12 -8.83
CA SER A 20 3.47 -9.13 -9.08
C SER A 20 3.86 -8.22 -10.25
N ASP A 21 4.79 -7.30 -10.01
CA ASP A 21 5.47 -6.49 -11.03
C ASP A 21 6.77 -7.16 -11.47
N SER A 22 6.82 -7.64 -12.72
CA SER A 22 8.04 -8.25 -13.29
C SER A 22 9.26 -7.32 -13.32
N GLY A 23 9.05 -5.99 -13.35
CA GLY A 23 10.12 -4.99 -13.27
C GLY A 23 10.67 -4.79 -11.86
N GLY A 24 9.95 -5.28 -10.85
CA GLY A 24 10.33 -5.26 -9.44
C GLY A 24 10.29 -3.88 -8.78
N GLY A 25 9.70 -2.87 -9.42
CA GLY A 25 9.61 -1.51 -8.88
C GLY A 25 8.34 -1.23 -8.10
N ALA A 26 7.27 -1.99 -8.35
CA ALA A 26 5.97 -1.90 -7.69
C ALA A 26 5.49 -3.30 -7.25
N GLY A 27 4.20 -3.43 -6.90
CA GLY A 27 3.56 -4.71 -6.56
C GLY A 27 4.22 -5.41 -5.37
N ILE A 28 4.08 -6.74 -5.31
CA ILE A 28 4.65 -7.54 -4.21
C ILE A 28 6.17 -7.33 -4.06
N GLN A 29 6.88 -7.01 -5.15
CA GLN A 29 8.32 -6.79 -5.10
C GLN A 29 8.66 -5.50 -4.34
N ALA A 30 7.93 -4.40 -4.56
CA ALA A 30 8.10 -3.19 -3.78
C ALA A 30 7.72 -3.42 -2.31
N ASP A 31 6.64 -4.18 -2.11
CA ASP A 31 6.13 -4.47 -0.78
C ASP A 31 7.17 -5.24 0.06
N LEU A 32 7.68 -6.37 -0.45
CA LEU A 32 8.68 -7.20 0.22
C LEU A 32 10.02 -6.47 0.44
N LYS A 33 10.47 -5.65 -0.53
CA LYS A 33 11.67 -4.82 -0.36
C LYS A 33 11.49 -3.81 0.77
N THR A 34 10.32 -3.19 0.83
CA THR A 34 10.00 -2.19 1.85
C THR A 34 9.90 -2.82 3.24
N MET A 35 9.15 -3.93 3.37
CA MET A 35 9.04 -4.67 4.63
C MET A 35 10.42 -5.10 5.16
N THR A 36 11.26 -5.67 4.28
CA THR A 36 12.65 -6.02 4.62
C THR A 36 13.44 -4.82 5.11
N ARG A 37 13.28 -3.66 4.44
CA ARG A 37 13.98 -2.43 4.83
C ARG A 37 13.51 -1.87 6.18
N PHE A 38 12.29 -2.20 6.59
CA PHE A 38 11.71 -1.82 7.88
C PHE A 38 12.02 -2.81 9.00
N GLY A 39 12.80 -3.87 8.72
CA GLY A 39 13.13 -4.92 9.67
C GLY A 39 11.95 -5.85 9.94
N VAL A 40 11.06 -6.01 8.96
CA VAL A 40 9.85 -6.84 9.04
C VAL A 40 9.98 -7.97 8.03
N TYR A 41 9.73 -9.20 8.47
CA TYR A 41 9.65 -10.34 7.57
C TYR A 41 8.44 -10.15 6.65
N GLY A 42 8.64 -10.27 5.34
CA GLY A 42 7.59 -10.04 4.35
C GLY A 42 7.07 -11.36 3.78
N GLY A 43 5.77 -11.58 3.87
CA GLY A 43 5.05 -12.63 3.16
C GLY A 43 4.26 -12.07 1.98
N SER A 44 3.83 -12.92 1.06
CA SER A 44 3.01 -12.48 -0.06
C SER A 44 1.96 -13.51 -0.49
N VAL A 45 0.76 -13.03 -0.79
CA VAL A 45 -0.26 -13.70 -1.61
C VAL A 45 -0.32 -13.02 -2.97
N VAL A 46 -0.08 -13.77 -4.03
CA VAL A 46 -0.07 -13.23 -5.39
C VAL A 46 -1.47 -13.27 -5.97
N VAL A 47 -1.98 -12.12 -6.42
CA VAL A 47 -3.31 -11.99 -7.04
C VAL A 47 -3.24 -12.11 -8.57
N ALA A 48 -2.26 -11.46 -9.17
CA ALA A 48 -1.99 -11.55 -10.60
C ALA A 48 -0.49 -11.42 -10.86
N THR A 49 -0.05 -11.88 -12.03
CA THR A 49 1.28 -11.58 -12.55
C THR A 49 1.16 -10.57 -13.68
N THR A 50 2.03 -9.56 -13.71
CA THR A 50 2.08 -8.59 -14.81
C THR A 50 3.37 -8.73 -15.59
N ALA A 51 3.29 -8.79 -16.92
CA ALA A 51 4.42 -8.58 -17.80
C ALA A 51 4.70 -7.07 -17.90
N GLN A 52 5.23 -6.52 -16.82
CA GLN A 52 5.42 -5.09 -16.62
C GLN A 52 6.91 -4.72 -16.59
N ASN A 53 7.20 -3.46 -16.91
CA ASN A 53 8.49 -2.83 -16.67
C ASN A 53 8.26 -1.33 -16.39
N THR A 54 9.35 -0.55 -16.26
CA THR A 54 9.26 0.89 -15.98
C THR A 54 8.54 1.71 -17.05
N ALA A 55 8.25 1.16 -18.23
CA ALA A 55 7.50 1.83 -19.29
C ALA A 55 6.01 1.45 -19.35
N GLY A 56 5.56 0.50 -18.51
CA GLY A 56 4.15 0.14 -18.39
C GLY A 56 3.89 -1.36 -18.36
N VAL A 57 2.60 -1.71 -18.38
CA VAL A 57 2.09 -3.08 -18.35
C VAL A 57 1.82 -3.56 -19.77
N ARG A 58 2.37 -4.73 -20.15
CA ARG A 58 2.12 -5.36 -21.47
C ARG A 58 1.02 -6.40 -21.42
N SER A 59 0.92 -7.13 -20.31
CA SER A 59 -0.16 -8.09 -20.07
C SER A 59 -0.31 -8.34 -18.58
N THR A 60 -1.52 -8.75 -18.19
CA THR A 60 -1.86 -9.18 -16.82
C THR A 60 -2.44 -10.59 -16.91
N HIS A 61 -2.00 -11.47 -16.01
CA HIS A 61 -2.55 -12.80 -15.82
C HIS A 61 -3.02 -12.94 -14.38
N VAL A 62 -4.35 -12.90 -14.20
CA VAL A 62 -5.02 -13.02 -12.90
C VAL A 62 -5.05 -14.49 -12.51
N LEU A 63 -4.68 -14.79 -11.26
CA LEU A 63 -4.77 -16.15 -10.74
C LEU A 63 -6.23 -16.50 -10.43
N PRO A 64 -6.63 -17.77 -10.54
CA PRO A 64 -7.93 -18.23 -10.08
C PRO A 64 -8.16 -17.91 -8.61
N ALA A 65 -9.39 -17.60 -8.22
CA ALA A 65 -9.76 -17.25 -6.84
C ALA A 65 -9.34 -18.32 -5.82
N GLU A 66 -9.47 -19.60 -6.19
CA GLU A 66 -9.04 -20.72 -5.34
C GLU A 66 -7.53 -20.74 -5.10
N ALA A 67 -6.73 -20.30 -6.07
CA ALA A 67 -5.28 -20.22 -5.92
C ALA A 67 -4.86 -19.03 -5.06
N ILE A 68 -5.59 -17.91 -5.12
CA ILE A 68 -5.38 -16.77 -4.22
C ILE A 68 -5.71 -17.17 -2.78
N ARG A 69 -6.86 -17.81 -2.57
CA ARG A 69 -7.28 -18.29 -1.24
C ARG A 69 -6.31 -19.32 -0.65
N ALA A 70 -5.92 -20.32 -1.45
CA ALA A 70 -5.00 -21.35 -0.98
C ALA A 70 -3.63 -20.79 -0.55
N GLN A 71 -3.13 -19.74 -1.21
CA GLN A 71 -1.92 -19.04 -0.75
C GLN A 71 -2.13 -18.32 0.58
N TYR A 72 -3.27 -17.63 0.74
CA TYR A 72 -3.59 -16.94 1.99
C TYR A 72 -3.70 -17.93 3.15
N GLU A 73 -4.51 -18.99 3.00
CA GLU A 73 -4.68 -20.06 3.98
C GLU A 73 -3.34 -20.69 4.37
N ALA A 74 -2.51 -21.07 3.38
CA ALA A 74 -1.21 -21.67 3.65
C ALA A 74 -0.26 -20.77 4.46
N VAL A 75 -0.39 -19.44 4.33
CA VAL A 75 0.41 -18.48 5.09
C VAL A 75 -0.14 -18.32 6.51
N VAL A 76 -1.43 -18.02 6.65
CA VAL A 76 -2.01 -17.69 7.95
C VAL A 76 -2.18 -18.91 8.86
N ASP A 77 -2.25 -20.11 8.29
CA ASP A 77 -2.25 -21.38 9.03
C ASP A 77 -0.90 -21.66 9.71
N ASP A 78 0.21 -21.14 9.15
CA ASP A 78 1.57 -21.35 9.67
C ASP A 78 2.03 -20.17 10.55
N ALA A 79 1.74 -18.93 10.14
CA ALA A 79 2.15 -17.72 10.85
C ALA A 79 1.12 -16.60 10.75
N VAL A 80 0.76 -16.01 11.90
CA VAL A 80 -0.16 -14.87 11.95
C VAL A 80 0.59 -13.58 11.62
N PRO A 81 0.27 -12.87 10.51
CA PRO A 81 0.89 -11.59 10.23
C PRO A 81 0.43 -10.52 11.22
N GLY A 82 1.36 -9.67 11.65
CA GLY A 82 1.08 -8.51 12.50
C GLY A 82 0.40 -7.35 11.76
N ALA A 83 0.41 -7.34 10.42
CA ALA A 83 -0.40 -6.47 9.59
C ALA A 83 -0.52 -7.04 8.17
N VAL A 84 -1.61 -6.70 7.46
CA VAL A 84 -1.80 -7.02 6.05
C VAL A 84 -1.85 -5.74 5.23
N LYS A 85 -1.25 -5.76 4.04
CA LYS A 85 -1.38 -4.72 3.03
C LYS A 85 -2.03 -5.28 1.77
N THR A 86 -3.03 -4.60 1.22
CA THR A 86 -3.56 -4.93 -0.11
C THR A 86 -3.02 -3.96 -1.15
N GLY A 87 -2.67 -4.46 -2.35
CA GLY A 87 -2.23 -3.64 -3.49
C GLY A 87 -3.17 -3.77 -4.69
N MET A 88 -2.61 -3.81 -5.90
CA MET A 88 -3.41 -4.04 -7.11
C MET A 88 -4.05 -5.45 -7.09
N LEU A 89 -5.38 -5.50 -7.09
CA LEU A 89 -6.18 -6.73 -7.04
C LEU A 89 -6.75 -7.17 -8.41
N ALA A 90 -6.42 -6.41 -9.46
CA ALA A 90 -6.68 -6.65 -10.89
C ALA A 90 -8.16 -6.69 -11.34
N THR A 91 -9.07 -7.35 -10.63
CA THR A 91 -10.48 -7.52 -11.02
C THR A 91 -11.42 -7.44 -9.82
N THR A 92 -12.72 -7.24 -10.07
CA THR A 92 -13.75 -7.29 -9.01
C THR A 92 -13.78 -8.64 -8.28
N GLU A 93 -13.55 -9.74 -8.99
CA GLU A 93 -13.44 -11.08 -8.38
C GLU A 93 -12.20 -11.18 -7.47
N GLY A 94 -11.07 -10.60 -7.88
CA GLY A 94 -9.88 -10.49 -7.04
C GLY A 94 -10.16 -9.70 -5.75
N VAL A 95 -10.82 -8.55 -5.85
CA VAL A 95 -11.22 -7.74 -4.68
C VAL A 95 -12.11 -8.55 -3.73
N ARG A 96 -13.14 -9.22 -4.24
CA ARG A 96 -14.05 -10.05 -3.42
C ARG A 96 -13.32 -11.21 -2.76
N THR A 97 -12.44 -11.88 -3.48
CA THR A 97 -11.66 -13.01 -2.95
C THR A 97 -10.76 -12.56 -1.80
N VAL A 98 -10.11 -11.39 -1.94
CA VAL A 98 -9.25 -10.82 -0.90
C VAL A 98 -10.08 -10.34 0.29
N HIS A 99 -11.20 -9.66 0.08
CA HIS A 99 -12.14 -9.32 1.14
C HIS A 99 -12.54 -10.57 1.93
N ASP A 100 -12.99 -11.65 1.27
CA ASP A 100 -13.35 -12.90 1.93
C ASP A 100 -12.23 -13.50 2.79
N CYS A 101 -10.96 -13.35 2.37
CA CYS A 101 -9.81 -13.77 3.17
C CYS A 101 -9.63 -12.91 4.42
N LEU A 102 -9.85 -11.59 4.32
CA LEU A 102 -9.55 -10.63 5.39
C LEU A 102 -10.64 -10.51 6.44
N ARG A 103 -11.88 -10.94 6.16
CA ARG A 103 -13.01 -10.89 7.12
C ARG A 103 -12.76 -11.59 8.46
N SER A 104 -11.80 -12.53 8.51
CA SER A 104 -11.45 -13.27 9.73
C SER A 104 -10.08 -12.86 10.29
N PHE A 105 -9.48 -11.81 9.76
CA PHE A 105 -8.18 -11.32 10.20
C PHE A 105 -8.36 -10.23 11.25
N ASP A 106 -7.92 -10.50 12.49
CA ASP A 106 -8.10 -9.59 13.64
C ASP A 106 -6.98 -8.52 13.77
N GLY A 107 -6.21 -8.28 12.71
CA GLY A 107 -5.05 -7.38 12.73
C GLY A 107 -5.20 -6.15 11.82
N PRO A 108 -4.23 -5.22 11.86
CA PRO A 108 -4.26 -4.02 11.03
C PRO A 108 -4.23 -4.32 9.53
N VAL A 109 -5.13 -3.69 8.78
CA VAL A 109 -5.20 -3.81 7.32
C VAL A 109 -4.96 -2.44 6.67
N VAL A 110 -3.95 -2.36 5.80
CA VAL A 110 -3.67 -1.20 4.95
C VAL A 110 -4.17 -1.48 3.55
N VAL A 111 -5.24 -0.80 3.14
CA VAL A 111 -5.79 -0.91 1.79
C VAL A 111 -5.19 0.19 0.90
N ASP A 112 -4.32 -0.19 -0.03
CA ASP A 112 -3.90 0.68 -1.15
C ASP A 112 -4.82 0.40 -2.34
N PRO A 113 -5.86 1.23 -2.58
CA PRO A 113 -6.91 0.90 -3.53
C PRO A 113 -6.44 1.22 -4.96
N VAL A 114 -5.48 0.44 -5.47
CA VAL A 114 -4.88 0.69 -6.78
C VAL A 114 -5.91 0.41 -7.88
N THR A 115 -6.45 1.47 -8.48
CA THR A 115 -7.49 1.42 -9.49
C THR A 115 -6.92 1.43 -10.92
N VAL A 116 -6.12 0.42 -11.28
CA VAL A 116 -5.61 0.31 -12.67
C VAL A 116 -6.51 -0.63 -13.49
N ALA A 117 -7.27 -0.06 -14.42
CA ALA A 117 -8.05 -0.84 -15.40
C ALA A 117 -7.10 -1.60 -16.35
N THR A 118 -6.86 -2.87 -16.04
CA THR A 118 -6.20 -3.79 -16.98
C THR A 118 -7.28 -4.62 -17.66
N SER A 119 -7.65 -4.19 -18.87
CA SER A 119 -8.64 -4.80 -19.78
C SER A 119 -10.10 -4.88 -19.28
N GLY A 120 -10.99 -4.14 -19.97
CA GLY A 120 -12.43 -4.41 -19.98
C GLY A 120 -13.24 -3.85 -18.81
N ASP A 121 -12.87 -4.20 -17.58
CA ASP A 121 -13.65 -3.84 -16.40
C ASP A 121 -13.20 -2.46 -15.90
N ARG A 122 -13.99 -1.43 -16.16
CA ARG A 122 -13.72 -0.10 -15.60
C ARG A 122 -14.11 -0.13 -14.13
N LEU A 123 -13.28 0.44 -13.27
CA LEU A 123 -13.59 0.59 -11.85
C LEU A 123 -14.88 1.41 -11.57
N LEU A 124 -15.36 2.15 -12.59
CA LEU A 124 -16.65 2.84 -12.59
C LEU A 124 -17.87 1.91 -12.65
N GLU A 125 -17.68 0.59 -12.83
CA GLU A 125 -18.78 -0.37 -12.73
C GLU A 125 -19.22 -0.50 -11.26
N ALA A 126 -20.53 -0.42 -11.02
CA ALA A 126 -21.09 -0.44 -9.67
C ALA A 126 -20.62 -1.66 -8.85
N ALA A 127 -20.45 -2.82 -9.50
CA ALA A 127 -19.97 -4.04 -8.87
C ALA A 127 -18.53 -3.93 -8.35
N ALA A 128 -17.66 -3.15 -9.01
CA ALA A 128 -16.29 -2.91 -8.56
C ALA A 128 -16.28 -1.98 -7.35
N ILE A 129 -17.07 -0.90 -7.37
CA ILE A 129 -17.22 0.02 -6.23
C ILE A 129 -17.77 -0.72 -5.01
N ASP A 130 -18.79 -1.55 -5.18
CA ASP A 130 -19.36 -2.33 -4.08
C ASP A 130 -18.33 -3.32 -3.50
N ALA A 131 -17.54 -3.99 -4.34
CA ALA A 131 -16.46 -4.86 -3.85
C ALA A 131 -15.38 -4.09 -3.06
N TYR A 132 -15.01 -2.89 -3.50
CA TYR A 132 -14.08 -2.04 -2.76
C TYR A 132 -14.69 -1.48 -1.48
N ARG A 133 -15.99 -1.17 -1.45
CA ARG A 133 -16.70 -0.79 -0.22
C ARG A 133 -16.55 -1.89 0.83
N ASP A 134 -16.84 -3.13 0.44
CA ASP A 134 -16.74 -4.28 1.34
C ASP A 134 -15.29 -4.47 1.83
N LEU A 135 -14.30 -4.36 0.94
CA LEU A 135 -12.89 -4.45 1.34
C LEU A 135 -12.46 -3.31 2.28
N VAL A 136 -12.94 -2.08 2.04
CA VAL A 136 -12.64 -0.91 2.88
C VAL A 136 -13.21 -1.04 4.28
N ALA A 137 -14.31 -1.80 4.46
CA ALA A 137 -14.88 -2.07 5.78
C ALA A 137 -13.90 -2.81 6.72
N GLU A 138 -12.89 -3.50 6.17
CA GLU A 138 -11.85 -4.19 6.92
C GLU A 138 -10.62 -3.30 7.18
N ALA A 139 -10.61 -2.04 6.70
CA ALA A 139 -9.40 -1.23 6.62
C ALA A 139 -9.12 -0.41 7.88
N THR A 140 -7.98 -0.66 8.51
CA THR A 140 -7.38 0.27 9.49
C THR A 140 -6.89 1.54 8.83
N LEU A 141 -6.42 1.46 7.59
CA LEU A 141 -6.02 2.62 6.80
C LEU A 141 -6.29 2.39 5.32
N VAL A 142 -6.97 3.34 4.68
CA VAL A 142 -7.04 3.43 3.20
C VAL A 142 -6.05 4.50 2.72
N THR A 143 -5.27 4.21 1.68
CA THR A 143 -4.26 5.16 1.16
C THR A 143 -4.55 5.63 -0.27
N PRO A 144 -5.71 6.26 -0.58
CA PRO A 144 -6.05 6.64 -1.95
C PRO A 144 -5.29 7.88 -2.43
N ASN A 145 -4.99 7.94 -3.73
CA ASN A 145 -4.61 9.17 -4.42
C ASN A 145 -5.86 9.97 -4.83
N ALA A 146 -5.67 11.15 -5.41
CA ALA A 146 -6.79 12.03 -5.80
C ALA A 146 -7.74 11.40 -6.83
N ASP A 147 -7.21 10.64 -7.79
CA ASP A 147 -8.01 9.95 -8.82
C ASP A 147 -8.74 8.73 -8.22
N GLU A 148 -8.03 7.92 -7.43
CA GLU A 148 -8.61 6.78 -6.69
C GLU A 148 -9.76 7.23 -5.77
N THR A 149 -9.58 8.39 -5.10
CA THR A 149 -10.63 8.98 -4.26
C THR A 149 -11.85 9.39 -5.09
N ALA A 150 -11.62 10.05 -6.23
CA ALA A 150 -12.70 10.48 -7.12
C ALA A 150 -13.48 9.29 -7.69
N GLU A 151 -12.79 8.21 -8.04
CA GLU A 151 -13.40 7.00 -8.59
C GLU A 151 -14.24 6.24 -7.55
N LEU A 152 -13.72 6.09 -6.32
CA LEU A 152 -14.37 5.31 -5.27
C LEU A 152 -15.51 6.09 -4.61
N VAL A 153 -15.23 7.33 -4.20
CA VAL A 153 -16.15 8.14 -3.38
C VAL A 153 -16.62 9.40 -4.09
N GLY A 154 -16.49 9.49 -5.41
CA GLY A 154 -17.13 10.53 -6.23
C GLY A 154 -16.69 11.97 -5.92
N GLU A 155 -15.63 12.16 -5.14
CA GLU A 155 -15.16 13.46 -4.66
C GLU A 155 -13.64 13.52 -4.79
N ARG A 156 -13.11 14.56 -5.43
CA ARG A 156 -11.66 14.79 -5.46
C ARG A 156 -11.21 15.52 -4.19
N PRO A 157 -10.15 15.07 -3.50
CA PRO A 157 -9.69 15.63 -2.23
C PRO A 157 -8.83 16.91 -2.39
N ASP A 158 -9.25 17.83 -3.26
CA ASP A 158 -8.45 19.00 -3.68
C ASP A 158 -8.53 20.19 -2.70
N SER A 159 -9.40 20.13 -1.69
CA SER A 159 -9.52 21.15 -0.65
C SER A 159 -9.74 20.51 0.72
N PRO A 160 -9.50 21.24 1.84
CA PRO A 160 -9.84 20.73 3.17
C PRO A 160 -11.30 20.28 3.30
N SER A 161 -12.23 21.03 2.71
CA SER A 161 -13.66 20.69 2.74
C SER A 161 -13.99 19.43 1.94
N ALA A 162 -13.34 19.24 0.79
CA ALA A 162 -13.53 18.07 -0.06
C ALA A 162 -12.89 16.82 0.57
N ARG A 163 -11.71 16.98 1.19
CA ARG A 163 -11.07 15.92 1.98
C ARG A 163 -11.96 15.44 3.11
N ARG A 164 -12.59 16.35 3.86
CA ARG A 164 -13.53 15.97 4.93
C ARG A 164 -14.70 15.14 4.37
N ARG A 165 -15.38 15.62 3.32
CA ARG A 165 -16.48 14.87 2.69
C ARG A 165 -16.05 13.51 2.15
N ALA A 166 -14.86 13.42 1.54
CA ALA A 166 -14.32 12.17 1.04
C ALA A 166 -13.98 11.20 2.18
N ALA A 167 -13.41 11.70 3.28
CA ALA A 167 -13.12 10.91 4.47
C ALA A 167 -14.40 10.36 5.09
N ASP A 168 -15.42 11.21 5.28
CA ASP A 168 -16.73 10.81 5.82
C ASP A 168 -17.32 9.63 5.02
N ARG A 169 -17.17 9.62 3.69
CA ARG A 169 -17.64 8.50 2.85
C ARG A 169 -16.86 7.20 3.04
N PHE A 170 -15.55 7.27 3.28
CA PHE A 170 -14.76 6.08 3.59
C PHE A 170 -15.05 5.56 5.00
N PHE A 171 -15.30 6.46 5.96
CA PHE A 171 -15.71 6.11 7.32
C PHE A 171 -17.11 5.47 7.32
N GLU A 172 -18.04 5.98 6.50
CA GLU A 172 -19.34 5.33 6.25
C GLU A 172 -19.20 3.91 5.67
N TRP A 173 -18.10 3.61 4.98
CA TRP A 173 -17.79 2.26 4.49
C TRP A 173 -17.15 1.37 5.56
N GLY A 174 -16.64 1.94 6.66
CA GLY A 174 -16.05 1.23 7.79
C GLY A 174 -14.54 1.41 7.97
N ALA A 175 -13.88 2.28 7.21
CA ALA A 175 -12.46 2.55 7.41
C ALA A 175 -12.20 3.28 8.73
N ASP A 176 -11.17 2.86 9.49
CA ASP A 176 -10.75 3.58 10.70
C ASP A 176 -10.02 4.90 10.37
N ALA A 177 -9.30 4.94 9.25
CA ALA A 177 -8.51 6.08 8.81
C ALA A 177 -8.31 6.14 7.30
N VAL A 178 -8.03 7.34 6.79
CA VAL A 178 -7.71 7.60 5.38
C VAL A 178 -6.48 8.50 5.26
N LEU A 179 -5.50 8.09 4.47
CA LEU A 179 -4.36 8.91 4.07
C LEU A 179 -4.51 9.36 2.61
N PHE A 180 -4.93 10.61 2.41
CA PHE A 180 -5.02 11.20 1.07
C PHE A 180 -3.63 11.56 0.56
N LYS A 181 -3.19 10.89 -0.51
CA LYS A 181 -1.86 11.10 -1.12
C LYS A 181 -1.83 12.40 -1.94
N GLY A 182 -0.93 13.32 -1.58
CA GLY A 182 -0.84 14.68 -2.12
C GLY A 182 -0.18 14.80 -3.49
N GLY A 183 0.56 13.78 -3.95
CA GLY A 183 1.41 13.88 -5.15
C GLY A 183 0.70 14.32 -6.43
N HIS A 184 -0.61 14.05 -6.52
CA HIS A 184 -1.48 14.35 -7.68
C HIS A 184 -2.35 15.60 -7.50
N VAL A 185 -2.28 16.28 -6.35
CA VAL A 185 -3.05 17.50 -6.07
C VAL A 185 -2.19 18.71 -6.47
N ALA A 186 -2.70 19.54 -7.37
CA ALA A 186 -2.01 20.73 -7.88
C ALA A 186 -2.16 21.95 -6.93
N ALA A 187 -1.91 21.76 -5.63
CA ALA A 187 -2.10 22.81 -4.63
C ALA A 187 -0.91 23.80 -4.59
N GLU A 188 0.32 23.29 -4.51
CA GLU A 188 1.53 24.11 -4.49
C GLU A 188 2.62 23.50 -5.40
N PRO A 189 3.34 24.34 -6.17
CA PRO A 189 4.30 23.85 -7.16
C PRO A 189 5.48 23.10 -6.54
N ASP A 190 5.90 23.50 -5.33
CA ASP A 190 7.14 23.03 -4.71
C ASP A 190 6.92 22.08 -3.52
N THR A 191 5.66 21.82 -3.13
CA THR A 191 5.32 21.02 -1.95
C THR A 191 4.37 19.89 -2.30
N VAL A 192 4.57 18.72 -1.68
CA VAL A 192 3.60 17.62 -1.64
C VAL A 192 3.06 17.52 -0.22
N THR A 193 1.74 17.54 -0.06
CA THR A 193 1.08 17.41 1.25
C THR A 193 0.16 16.20 1.28
N ASP A 194 0.55 15.19 2.05
CA ASP A 194 -0.32 14.06 2.40
C ASP A 194 -1.15 14.43 3.64
N VAL A 195 -2.40 13.95 3.71
CA VAL A 195 -3.31 14.28 4.81
C VAL A 195 -3.94 13.01 5.39
N LEU A 196 -3.68 12.76 6.67
CA LEU A 196 -4.27 11.68 7.44
C LEU A 196 -5.52 12.18 8.18
N ALA A 197 -6.65 11.53 7.94
CA ALA A 197 -7.89 11.69 8.71
C ALA A 197 -8.22 10.38 9.44
N VAL A 198 -8.70 10.47 10.68
CA VAL A 198 -9.05 9.33 11.55
C VAL A 198 -10.50 9.49 11.98
N ASP A 199 -11.26 8.39 12.03
CA ASP A 199 -12.68 8.39 12.45
C ASP A 199 -12.84 8.43 13.98
N ASP A 200 -12.15 9.36 14.64
CA ASP A 200 -12.21 9.59 16.08
C ASP A 200 -12.60 11.05 16.44
N GLY A 201 -12.92 11.85 15.41
CA GLY A 201 -13.26 13.26 15.54
C GLY A 201 -12.05 14.19 15.72
N SER A 202 -10.82 13.67 15.64
CA SER A 202 -9.61 14.49 15.66
C SER A 202 -9.46 15.33 14.38
N GLU A 203 -8.69 16.42 14.48
CA GLU A 203 -8.36 17.23 13.30
C GLU A 203 -7.37 16.48 12.39
N PRO A 204 -7.54 16.55 11.05
CA PRO A 204 -6.63 15.89 10.13
C PRO A 204 -5.17 16.33 10.29
N THR A 205 -4.25 15.38 10.24
CA THR A 205 -2.80 15.62 10.31
C THR A 205 -2.23 15.76 8.91
N ALA A 206 -1.52 16.87 8.65
CA ALA A 206 -0.87 17.12 7.37
C ALA A 206 0.63 16.84 7.44
N PHE A 207 1.15 16.14 6.45
CA PHE A 207 2.56 15.81 6.28
C PHE A 207 3.05 16.49 5.00
N ALA A 208 3.92 17.49 5.13
CA ALA A 208 4.45 18.25 4.01
C ALA A 208 5.90 17.85 3.73
N ALA A 209 6.22 17.67 2.46
CA ALA A 209 7.59 17.43 1.99
C ALA A 209 7.86 18.18 0.69
N ASP A 210 9.14 18.49 0.45
CA ASP A 210 9.57 19.14 -0.78
C ASP A 210 9.25 18.26 -1.99
N ARG A 211 8.68 18.85 -3.05
CA ARG A 211 8.45 18.15 -4.31
C ARG A 211 9.79 17.85 -4.97
N VAL A 212 10.03 16.59 -5.27
CA VAL A 212 11.20 16.15 -6.03
C VAL A 212 10.84 16.16 -7.52
N ASP A 213 11.55 16.95 -8.32
CA ASP A 213 11.41 16.94 -9.79
C ASP A 213 12.07 15.69 -10.39
N THR A 214 11.31 14.60 -10.45
CA THR A 214 11.75 13.34 -11.04
C THR A 214 10.58 12.58 -11.68
N ARG A 215 10.90 11.82 -12.72
CA ARG A 215 9.96 10.89 -13.36
C ARG A 215 10.02 9.47 -12.77
N ALA A 216 11.01 9.20 -11.92
CA ALA A 216 11.26 7.88 -11.34
C ALA A 216 10.42 7.63 -10.09
N THR A 217 9.10 7.78 -10.21
CA THR A 217 8.12 7.57 -9.14
C THR A 217 7.46 6.20 -9.19
N HIS A 218 7.84 5.35 -10.14
CA HIS A 218 7.32 3.99 -10.26
C HIS A 218 7.51 3.21 -8.95
N GLY A 219 6.39 2.83 -8.33
CA GLY A 219 6.35 2.11 -7.05
C GLY A 219 6.10 2.96 -5.80
N SER A 220 5.99 4.28 -5.90
CA SER A 220 5.87 5.16 -4.72
C SER A 220 4.66 4.83 -3.84
N GLY A 221 3.49 4.61 -4.44
CA GLY A 221 2.27 4.24 -3.71
C GLY A 221 2.42 2.92 -2.95
N CYS A 222 2.86 1.85 -3.63
CA CYS A 222 3.09 0.54 -3.01
C CYS A 222 4.16 0.60 -1.91
N THR A 223 5.19 1.42 -2.10
CA THR A 223 6.24 1.62 -1.10
C THR A 223 5.69 2.31 0.15
N LEU A 224 4.89 3.37 -0.01
CA LEU A 224 4.29 4.09 1.10
C LEU A 224 3.37 3.19 1.93
N SER A 225 2.41 2.53 1.27
CA SER A 225 1.45 1.66 1.96
C SER A 225 2.13 0.47 2.63
N SER A 226 3.16 -0.11 2.01
CA SER A 226 3.94 -1.20 2.62
C SER A 226 4.83 -0.75 3.78
N ALA A 227 5.37 0.47 3.74
CA ALA A 227 6.11 1.04 4.86
C ALA A 227 5.21 1.25 6.08
N ILE A 228 3.97 1.68 5.85
CA ILE A 228 2.97 1.86 6.90
C ILE A 228 2.56 0.51 7.49
N ALA A 229 2.24 -0.48 6.64
CA ALA A 229 1.90 -1.83 7.09
C ALA A 229 3.05 -2.47 7.89
N ALA A 230 4.30 -2.27 7.45
CA ALA A 230 5.47 -2.70 8.20
C ALA A 230 5.58 -1.98 9.55
N GLY A 231 5.28 -0.68 9.64
CA GLY A 231 5.19 0.04 10.92
C GLY A 231 4.16 -0.56 11.87
N LEU A 232 2.95 -0.82 11.36
CA LEU A 232 1.84 -1.40 12.13
C LEU A 232 2.15 -2.83 12.60
N ALA A 233 2.79 -3.65 11.77
CA ALA A 233 3.23 -5.00 12.15
C ALA A 233 4.23 -5.01 13.32
N ARG A 234 4.94 -3.90 13.55
CA ARG A 234 5.86 -3.71 14.69
C ARG A 234 5.16 -3.10 15.92
N GLY A 235 3.86 -2.81 15.83
CA GLY A 235 3.10 -2.13 16.87
C GLY A 235 3.34 -0.61 16.94
N ASP A 236 3.86 0.02 15.88
CA ASP A 236 3.94 1.48 15.86
C ASP A 236 2.54 2.12 15.87
N PRO A 237 2.34 3.26 16.54
CA PRO A 237 1.11 4.05 16.37
C PRO A 237 0.91 4.47 14.91
N LEU A 238 -0.34 4.51 14.43
CA LEU A 238 -0.67 4.79 13.03
C LEU A 238 -0.02 6.07 12.49
N ALA A 239 -0.12 7.19 13.21
CA ALA A 239 0.48 8.46 12.79
C ALA A 239 2.01 8.37 12.64
N VAL A 240 2.67 7.61 13.52
CA VAL A 240 4.13 7.38 13.46
C VAL A 240 4.49 6.47 12.28
N ALA A 241 3.68 5.45 11.99
CA ALA A 241 3.87 4.58 10.82
C ALA A 241 3.70 5.38 9.51
N VAL A 242 2.70 6.26 9.45
CA VAL A 242 2.44 7.18 8.32
C VAL A 242 3.61 8.14 8.12
N GLU A 243 4.03 8.85 9.16
CA GLU A 243 5.15 9.81 9.09
C GLU A 243 6.41 9.14 8.55
N ARG A 244 6.82 8.01 9.15
CA ARG A 244 8.01 7.26 8.72
C ARG A 244 7.89 6.71 7.30
N GLY A 245 6.68 6.32 6.88
CA GLY A 245 6.41 5.86 5.52
C GLY A 245 6.59 6.98 4.50
N ILE A 246 6.08 8.17 4.81
CA ILE A 246 6.22 9.38 3.97
C ILE A 246 7.69 9.79 3.86
N GLU A 247 8.41 9.84 4.99
CA GLU A 247 9.84 10.16 4.98
C GLU A 247 10.65 9.15 4.15
N PHE A 248 10.34 7.85 4.26
CA PHE A 248 11.03 6.81 3.51
C PHE A 248 10.77 6.90 2.00
N VAL A 249 9.50 7.06 1.58
CA VAL A 249 9.18 7.16 0.15
C VAL A 249 9.76 8.44 -0.45
N HIS A 250 9.76 9.55 0.29
CA HIS A 250 10.41 10.79 -0.13
C HIS A 250 11.92 10.57 -0.36
N ALA A 251 12.59 9.95 0.61
CA ALA A 251 14.00 9.60 0.52
C ALA A 251 14.32 8.65 -0.66
N ALA A 252 13.42 7.73 -0.97
CA ALA A 252 13.53 6.79 -2.08
C ALA A 252 13.32 7.45 -3.45
N ILE A 253 12.43 8.45 -3.53
CA ILE A 253 12.19 9.28 -4.72
C ILE A 253 13.35 10.25 -4.96
N ALA A 254 13.90 10.85 -3.88
CA ALA A 254 15.01 11.80 -3.96
C ALA A 254 16.33 11.16 -4.44
N ARG A 255 16.46 9.82 -4.33
CA ARG A 255 17.64 9.07 -4.77
C ARG A 255 17.24 7.91 -5.69
N PRO A 256 16.60 8.19 -6.83
CA PRO A 256 15.89 7.19 -7.60
C PRO A 256 16.81 6.10 -8.14
N ALA A 257 16.27 4.89 -8.30
CA ALA A 257 16.98 3.78 -8.93
C ALA A 257 16.92 3.95 -10.45
N ALA A 258 18.08 4.04 -11.09
CA ALA A 258 18.22 4.16 -12.54
C ALA A 258 18.04 2.79 -13.23
N VAL A 259 16.85 2.20 -13.09
CA VAL A 259 16.45 0.95 -13.75
C VAL A 259 15.50 1.23 -14.90
N GLY A 260 15.68 0.53 -16.03
CA GLY A 260 14.87 0.76 -17.22
C GLY A 260 14.96 2.19 -17.76
N THR A 261 13.93 2.64 -18.49
CA THR A 261 13.93 3.96 -19.16
C THR A 261 13.31 5.08 -18.32
N HIS A 262 12.45 4.75 -17.35
CA HIS A 262 11.75 5.75 -16.52
C HIS A 262 12.22 5.74 -15.05
N GLY A 263 13.05 4.78 -14.65
CA GLY A 263 13.48 4.63 -13.26
C GLY A 263 12.39 4.05 -12.35
N SER A 264 12.73 3.94 -11.07
CA SER A 264 11.84 3.52 -9.99
C SER A 264 12.29 4.15 -8.68
N VAL A 265 11.41 4.18 -7.68
CA VAL A 265 11.81 4.54 -6.32
C VAL A 265 12.91 3.61 -5.82
N ASN A 266 13.87 4.17 -5.09
CA ASN A 266 15.02 3.40 -4.62
C ASN A 266 14.79 2.83 -3.22
N HIS A 267 14.43 1.55 -3.17
CA HIS A 267 14.20 0.81 -1.93
C HIS A 267 15.49 0.54 -1.12
N LEU A 268 16.69 0.80 -1.69
CA LEU A 268 17.98 0.57 -1.03
C LEU A 268 18.39 1.73 -0.10
N VAL A 269 17.67 2.85 -0.12
CA VAL A 269 17.96 4.00 0.76
C VAL A 269 17.85 3.60 2.23
N GLU A 270 18.65 4.21 3.09
CA GLU A 270 18.52 4.05 4.55
C GLU A 270 17.17 4.57 5.04
N ARG A 271 16.61 3.88 6.03
CA ARG A 271 15.41 4.34 6.71
C ARG A 271 15.75 5.59 7.53
N PRO A 272 14.90 6.62 7.52
CA PRO A 272 14.97 7.71 8.48
C PRO A 272 15.07 7.17 9.92
N GLY A 273 16.08 7.59 10.67
CA GLY A 273 16.33 7.15 12.05
C GLY A 273 17.32 6.00 12.26
N ASP A 274 17.74 5.28 11.21
CA ASP A 274 18.74 4.19 11.33
C ASP A 274 20.18 4.69 11.53
N GLY A 275 20.43 6.00 11.46
CA GLY A 275 21.75 6.63 11.60
C GLY A 275 22.43 6.46 12.97
N GLY A 276 21.83 5.72 13.91
CA GLY A 276 22.37 5.42 15.23
C GLY A 276 23.03 4.05 15.39
N ARG A 277 23.06 3.20 14.37
CA ARG A 277 23.70 1.88 14.43
C ARG A 277 24.67 1.69 13.26
N ARG A 278 25.91 2.18 13.44
CA ARG A 278 27.09 1.75 12.69
C ARG A 278 28.14 1.25 13.67
#